data_AF-A0A5J6Z088-F1
#
_entry.id   AF-A0A5J6Z088-F1
#
_cell.length_a   1.000
_cell.length_b   1.000
_cell.length_c   1.000
_cell.angle_alpha   90.00
_cell.angle_beta   90.00
_cell.angle_gamma   90.00
#
_symmetry.space_group_name_H-M   'P 1'
#
loop_
_entity.id
_entity.type
_entity.pdbx_description
1 polymer ?
#
loop_
_entity_poly.entity_id
_entity_poly.type
_entity_poly.pdbx_seq_one_letter_code
_entity_poly.pdbx_strand_id
1 'polypeptide(L)'
;MYKLAAVVAEAPHTLHLTFTDGAAVTADVSILLSGGGVFAPLEDPVFFNQVAVGARGRSLGWPGELDLDADSFRPETYGDTPPEFPLSDFVPPQTANPVSQKLRQAVEASGEAQAVIAQRAGMRQQALSRLIDPYYEGHSLATLTRLADALGMELRVEFVAKEKRAS
;
A
#
# COMPACT_ATOMS: atom_id res chain seq x y z
N MET A 1 6.81 -8.82 13.17
CA MET A 1 7.48 -9.62 12.14
C MET A 1 6.65 -9.62 10.89
N TYR A 2 7.06 -8.77 9.97
CA TYR A 2 6.38 -8.45 8.74
C TYR A 2 6.85 -9.39 7.63
N LYS A 3 6.04 -9.51 6.57
CA LYS A 3 6.36 -10.37 5.43
C LYS A 3 6.30 -9.57 4.15
N LEU A 4 7.27 -9.75 3.27
CA LEU A 4 7.34 -9.19 1.94
C LEU A 4 6.46 -10.00 0.98
N ALA A 5 5.67 -9.28 0.21
CA ALA A 5 4.99 -9.75 -1.00
C ALA A 5 5.85 -9.52 -2.25
N ALA A 6 6.59 -8.40 -2.30
CA ALA A 6 7.48 -8.05 -3.41
C ALA A 6 8.60 -7.10 -2.96
N VAL A 7 9.67 -7.06 -3.73
CA VAL A 7 10.76 -6.07 -3.63
C VAL A 7 11.32 -5.79 -5.02
N VAL A 8 11.64 -4.52 -5.30
CA VAL A 8 12.23 -4.07 -6.57
C VAL A 8 13.29 -3.00 -6.29
N ALA A 9 14.38 -3.00 -7.04
CA ALA A 9 15.31 -1.88 -7.08
C ALA A 9 14.78 -0.81 -8.07
N GLU A 10 14.42 0.38 -7.57
CA GLU A 10 13.85 1.46 -8.41
C GLU A 10 14.92 2.45 -8.90
N ALA A 11 15.98 2.61 -8.11
CA ALA A 11 17.09 3.51 -8.38
C ALA A 11 18.38 2.95 -7.75
N PRO A 12 19.56 3.51 -8.07
CA PRO A 12 20.79 3.15 -7.39
C PRO A 12 20.65 3.28 -5.88
N HIS A 13 20.90 2.19 -5.16
CA HIS A 13 20.77 2.10 -3.70
C HIS A 13 19.34 2.34 -3.15
N THR A 14 18.31 2.40 -4.00
CA THR A 14 16.93 2.59 -3.59
C THR A 14 16.11 1.33 -3.81
N LEU A 15 15.48 0.83 -2.76
CA LEU A 15 14.59 -0.33 -2.80
C LEU A 15 13.15 0.09 -2.55
N HIS A 16 12.24 -0.46 -3.33
CA HIS A 16 10.81 -0.41 -3.10
C HIS A 16 10.32 -1.78 -2.64
N LEU A 17 9.80 -1.82 -1.42
CA LEU A 17 9.32 -3.04 -0.77
C LEU A 17 7.81 -3.00 -0.69
N THR A 18 7.15 -4.13 -0.94
CA THR A 18 5.72 -4.32 -0.71
C THR A 18 5.54 -5.48 0.26
N PHE A 19 4.78 -5.25 1.33
CA PHE A 19 4.49 -6.21 2.38
C PHE A 19 3.12 -6.88 2.17
N THR A 20 2.92 -8.06 2.76
CA THR A 20 1.69 -8.85 2.64
C THR A 20 0.49 -8.22 3.35
N ASP A 21 0.71 -7.29 4.27
CA ASP A 21 -0.31 -6.47 4.92
C ASP A 21 -0.76 -5.27 4.07
N GLY A 22 -0.15 -5.13 2.88
CA GLY A 22 -0.35 -3.97 2.04
C GLY A 22 0.40 -2.73 2.55
N ALA A 23 1.55 -2.87 3.21
CA ALA A 23 2.46 -1.76 3.41
C ALA A 23 3.50 -1.67 2.27
N ALA A 24 3.94 -0.48 1.86
CA ALA A 24 5.03 -0.31 0.91
C ALA A 24 5.93 0.80 1.39
N VAL A 25 7.20 0.61 1.10
CA VAL A 25 8.27 1.41 1.66
C VAL A 25 9.30 1.59 0.58
N THR A 26 9.59 2.85 0.29
CA THR A 26 10.80 3.21 -0.45
C THR A 26 11.90 3.56 0.55
N ALA A 27 13.04 2.87 0.43
CA ALA A 27 14.19 3.01 1.32
C ALA A 27 15.46 3.24 0.51
N ASP A 28 16.25 4.24 0.90
CA ASP A 28 17.59 4.48 0.35
C ASP A 28 18.64 3.86 1.27
N VAL A 29 19.23 2.75 0.83
CA VAL A 29 20.19 1.94 1.59
C VAL A 29 21.65 2.38 1.38
N SER A 30 21.91 3.54 0.78
CA SER A 30 23.28 4.04 0.52
C SER A 30 24.15 4.14 1.78
N ILE A 31 23.55 4.39 2.95
CA ILE A 31 24.26 4.45 4.24
C ILE A 31 24.90 3.09 4.58
N LEU A 32 24.24 1.97 4.27
CA LEU A 32 24.78 0.63 4.54
C LEU A 32 26.06 0.34 3.74
N LEU A 33 26.22 0.99 2.58
CA LEU A 33 27.35 0.79 1.68
C LEU A 33 28.59 1.59 2.14
N SER A 34 28.36 2.68 2.86
CA SER A 34 29.39 3.65 3.24
C SER A 34 30.46 3.09 4.19
N GLY A 35 30.23 1.92 4.80
CA GLY A 35 31.15 1.29 5.76
C GLY A 35 32.08 0.22 5.20
N GLY A 36 31.82 -0.30 3.98
CA GLY A 36 32.45 -1.53 3.50
C GLY A 36 32.11 -2.76 4.37
N GLY A 37 32.36 -3.96 3.86
CA GLY A 37 32.07 -5.22 4.57
C GLY A 37 31.07 -6.10 3.84
N VAL A 38 30.16 -6.77 4.57
CA VAL A 38 29.20 -7.73 3.99
C VAL A 38 28.28 -7.10 2.94
N PHE A 39 28.06 -5.78 3.00
CA PHE A 39 27.23 -5.03 2.05
C PHE A 39 27.98 -4.49 0.83
N ALA A 40 29.31 -4.62 0.76
CA ALA A 40 30.09 -4.10 -0.36
C ALA A 40 29.60 -4.56 -1.76
N PRO A 41 29.11 -5.80 -1.96
CA PRO A 41 28.57 -6.22 -3.25
C PRO A 41 27.38 -5.37 -3.75
N LEU A 42 26.64 -4.71 -2.85
CA LEU A 42 25.48 -3.89 -3.20
C LEU A 42 25.86 -2.56 -3.88
N GLU A 43 27.14 -2.19 -3.88
CA GLU A 43 27.62 -1.04 -4.67
C GLU A 43 27.60 -1.31 -6.19
N ASP A 44 27.69 -2.59 -6.60
CA ASP A 44 27.55 -2.95 -8.01
C ASP A 44 26.07 -2.89 -8.41
N PRO A 45 25.67 -2.00 -9.34
CA PRO A 45 24.29 -1.89 -9.77
C PRO A 45 23.74 -3.20 -10.36
N VAL A 46 24.57 -3.99 -11.04
CA VAL A 46 24.14 -5.27 -11.62
C VAL A 46 23.83 -6.28 -10.52
N PHE A 47 24.64 -6.31 -9.46
CA PHE A 47 24.35 -7.13 -8.29
C PHE A 47 23.13 -6.59 -7.53
N PHE A 48 23.06 -5.29 -7.27
CA PHE A 48 21.96 -4.64 -6.55
C PHE A 48 20.58 -4.92 -7.17
N ASN A 49 20.48 -4.89 -8.51
CA ASN A 49 19.23 -5.16 -9.22
C ASN A 49 18.76 -6.62 -9.16
N GLN A 50 19.56 -7.54 -8.62
CA GLN A 50 19.18 -8.94 -8.42
C GLN A 50 18.43 -9.19 -7.10
N VAL A 51 18.04 -8.12 -6.38
CA VAL A 51 17.25 -8.22 -5.15
C VAL A 51 15.98 -9.05 -5.38
N ALA A 52 15.70 -9.94 -4.45
CA ALA A 52 14.51 -10.78 -4.47
C ALA A 52 13.96 -10.96 -3.06
N VAL A 53 12.70 -11.41 -2.97
CA VAL A 53 12.11 -11.80 -1.68
C VAL A 53 12.80 -13.07 -1.20
N GLY A 54 13.43 -12.98 -0.03
CA GLY A 54 14.13 -14.07 0.64
C GLY A 54 13.19 -15.09 1.29
N ALA A 55 13.78 -16.01 2.05
CA ALA A 55 13.08 -17.18 2.58
C ALA A 55 11.80 -16.81 3.35
N ARG A 56 10.67 -17.39 2.94
CA ARG A 56 9.35 -17.24 3.59
C ARG A 56 8.86 -15.77 3.65
N GLY A 57 9.42 -14.89 2.83
CA GLY A 57 9.07 -13.47 2.79
C GLY A 57 9.63 -12.63 3.94
N ARG A 58 10.58 -13.16 4.71
CA ARG A 58 11.06 -12.49 5.94
C ARG A 58 12.31 -11.64 5.75
N SER A 59 12.98 -11.82 4.62
CA SER A 59 14.13 -11.03 4.24
C SER A 59 14.02 -10.67 2.77
N LEU A 60 14.83 -9.73 2.34
CA LEU A 60 15.18 -9.48 0.96
C LEU A 60 16.60 -9.99 0.78
N GLY A 61 16.86 -10.67 -0.33
CA GLY A 61 18.12 -11.36 -0.55
C GLY A 61 18.67 -11.11 -1.94
N TRP A 62 19.98 -11.26 -2.05
CA TRP A 62 20.74 -11.24 -3.29
C TRP A 62 21.40 -12.60 -3.53
N PRO A 63 21.89 -12.89 -4.74
CA PRO A 63 22.65 -14.11 -4.99
C PRO A 63 23.79 -14.29 -3.99
N GLY A 64 23.86 -15.48 -3.38
CA GLY A 64 24.78 -15.78 -2.29
C GLY A 64 24.06 -15.89 -0.94
N GLU A 65 24.69 -15.38 0.11
CA GLU A 65 24.16 -15.38 1.49
C GLU A 65 23.80 -13.98 2.00
N LEU A 66 23.85 -12.96 1.13
CA LEU A 66 23.55 -11.60 1.54
C LEU A 66 22.03 -11.39 1.63
N ASP A 67 21.55 -11.04 2.82
CA ASP A 67 20.17 -10.67 3.05
C ASP A 67 20.02 -9.48 4.01
N LEU A 68 18.86 -8.82 3.94
CA LEU A 68 18.42 -7.82 4.91
C LEU A 68 17.07 -8.24 5.47
N ASP A 69 16.89 -8.09 6.79
CA ASP A 69 15.62 -8.41 7.45
C ASP A 69 14.52 -7.42 7.00
N ALA A 70 13.34 -7.95 6.68
CA ALA A 70 12.20 -7.13 6.28
C ALA A 70 11.72 -6.19 7.41
N ASP A 71 11.92 -6.57 8.68
CA ASP A 71 11.55 -5.76 9.85
C ASP A 71 12.40 -4.48 9.94
N SER A 72 13.60 -4.45 9.36
CA SER A 72 14.43 -3.24 9.27
C SER A 72 13.83 -2.16 8.35
N PHE A 73 12.80 -2.48 7.57
CA PHE A 73 12.16 -1.52 6.67
C PHE A 73 10.85 -0.97 7.25
N ARG A 74 10.60 -1.17 8.55
CA ARG A 74 9.33 -0.83 9.20
C ARG A 74 9.53 0.28 10.23
N PRO A 75 8.86 1.44 10.10
CA PRO A 75 9.00 2.54 11.06
C PRO A 75 8.70 2.12 12.51
N GLU A 76 7.79 1.15 12.69
CA GLU A 76 7.34 0.71 14.01
C GLU A 76 8.39 -0.09 14.79
N THR A 77 9.45 -0.59 14.14
CA THR A 77 10.49 -1.38 14.81
C THR A 77 11.53 -0.52 15.53
N TYR A 78 11.60 0.77 15.20
CA TYR A 78 12.69 1.64 15.65
C TYR A 78 12.35 2.54 16.86
N GLY A 79 11.06 2.73 17.18
CA GLY A 79 10.64 3.59 18.30
C GLY A 79 11.20 5.01 18.16
N ASP A 80 11.99 5.46 19.14
CA ASP A 80 12.66 6.78 19.13
C ASP A 80 14.02 6.78 18.39
N THR A 81 14.52 5.61 18.00
CA THR A 81 15.77 5.50 17.23
C THR A 81 15.44 5.67 15.75
N PRO A 82 16.26 6.37 14.95
CA PRO A 82 16.07 6.39 13.51
C PRO A 82 16.50 5.05 12.87
N PRO A 83 15.91 4.66 11.73
CA PRO A 83 16.37 3.51 10.96
C PRO A 83 17.82 3.68 10.49
N GLU A 84 18.50 2.57 10.22
CA GLU A 84 19.87 2.54 9.71
C GLU A 84 20.01 3.17 8.31
N PHE A 85 18.88 3.33 7.61
CA PHE A 85 18.77 3.97 6.32
C PHE A 85 17.49 4.81 6.26
N PRO A 86 17.50 5.94 5.53
CA PRO A 86 16.32 6.79 5.37
C PRO A 86 15.18 6.04 4.67
N LEU A 87 14.00 6.09 5.29
CA LEU A 87 12.73 5.66 4.71
C LEU A 87 12.07 6.90 4.10
N SER A 88 11.92 6.94 2.78
CA SER A 88 11.48 8.14 2.08
C SER A 88 9.97 8.20 1.90
N ASP A 89 9.29 7.07 1.71
CA ASP A 89 7.84 7.04 1.46
C ASP A 89 7.23 5.72 1.96
N PHE A 90 6.84 5.67 3.23
CA PHE A 90 5.92 4.64 3.70
C PHE A 90 4.54 4.91 3.07
N VAL A 91 4.28 4.31 1.92
CA VAL A 91 2.96 4.30 1.25
C VAL A 91 2.34 2.95 1.56
N PRO A 92 1.28 2.81 2.35
CA PRO A 92 0.64 1.51 2.47
C PRO A 92 -0.21 1.13 1.22
N PRO A 93 0.17 0.19 0.31
CA PRO A 93 -0.70 -0.45 -0.65
C PRO A 93 -1.57 -1.51 0.01
N GLN A 94 -2.47 -1.10 0.89
CA GLN A 94 -3.75 -1.77 0.85
C GLN A 94 -4.36 -1.23 -0.44
N THR A 95 -4.68 -2.09 -1.42
CA THR A 95 -5.44 -1.63 -2.58
C THR A 95 -6.77 -1.13 -2.03
N ALA A 96 -6.83 0.18 -1.75
CA ALA A 96 -7.98 0.80 -1.12
C ALA A 96 -9.19 0.40 -1.93
N ASN A 97 -10.18 -0.16 -1.23
CA ASN A 97 -11.33 -0.79 -1.85
C ASN A 97 -11.86 0.17 -2.94
N PRO A 98 -11.89 -0.25 -4.21
CA PRO A 98 -12.18 0.66 -5.31
C PRO A 98 -13.59 1.23 -5.21
N VAL A 99 -14.52 0.54 -4.52
CA VAL A 99 -15.86 1.05 -4.21
C VAL A 99 -15.78 2.16 -3.16
N SER A 100 -15.05 1.95 -2.06
CA SER A 100 -14.83 2.99 -1.04
C SER A 100 -14.15 4.24 -1.60
N GLN A 101 -13.15 4.06 -2.49
CA GLN A 101 -12.47 5.18 -3.14
C GLN A 101 -13.42 5.97 -4.05
N LYS A 102 -14.22 5.30 -4.88
CA LYS A 102 -15.22 5.96 -5.72
C LYS A 102 -16.28 6.69 -4.90
N LEU A 103 -16.73 6.10 -3.79
CA LEU A 103 -17.67 6.76 -2.88
C LEU A 103 -17.06 8.01 -2.23
N ARG A 104 -15.81 7.93 -1.78
CA ARG A 104 -15.08 9.08 -1.22
C ARG A 104 -15.00 10.22 -2.23
N GLN A 105 -14.60 9.93 -3.47
CA GLN A 105 -14.54 10.91 -4.54
C GLN A 105 -15.90 11.56 -4.81
N ALA A 106 -16.98 10.76 -4.84
CA ALA A 106 -18.34 11.27 -5.05
C ALA A 106 -18.81 12.17 -3.89
N VAL A 107 -18.51 11.78 -2.64
CA VAL A 107 -18.80 12.57 -1.44
C VAL A 107 -18.03 13.90 -1.45
N GLU A 108 -16.73 13.88 -1.76
CA GLU A 108 -15.90 15.09 -1.85
C GLU A 108 -16.34 16.02 -2.97
N ALA A 109 -16.66 15.46 -4.15
CA ALA A 109 -17.14 16.22 -5.30
C ALA A 109 -18.49 16.90 -5.05
N SER A 110 -19.32 16.38 -4.13
CA SER A 110 -20.58 17.02 -3.76
C SER A 110 -20.40 18.34 -3.00
N GLY A 111 -19.23 18.54 -2.36
CA GLY A 111 -18.97 19.69 -1.49
C GLY A 111 -19.82 19.72 -0.21
N GLU A 112 -20.66 18.71 0.04
CA GLU A 112 -21.51 18.63 1.22
C GLU A 112 -20.80 17.91 2.38
N ALA A 113 -21.18 18.28 3.61
CA ALA A 113 -20.72 17.55 4.79
C ALA A 113 -21.30 16.13 4.81
N GLN A 114 -20.50 15.15 5.22
CA GLN A 114 -20.91 13.74 5.33
C GLN A 114 -22.20 13.54 6.14
N ALA A 115 -22.42 14.34 7.19
CA ALA A 115 -23.64 14.26 7.98
C ALA A 115 -24.90 14.56 7.16
N VAL A 116 -24.83 15.53 6.24
CA VAL A 116 -25.94 15.93 5.36
C VAL A 116 -26.24 14.82 4.35
N ILE A 117 -25.19 14.30 3.70
CA ILE A 117 -25.31 13.19 2.74
C ILE A 117 -25.88 11.94 3.42
N ALA A 118 -25.35 11.59 4.60
CA ALA A 118 -25.81 10.45 5.37
C ALA A 118 -27.28 10.59 5.80
N GLN A 119 -27.67 11.77 6.30
CA GLN A 119 -29.06 12.06 6.69
C GLN A 119 -29.99 11.92 5.49
N ARG A 120 -29.61 12.48 4.34
CA ARG A 120 -30.38 12.38 3.09
C ARG A 120 -30.50 10.93 2.60
N ALA A 121 -29.44 10.13 2.77
CA ALA A 121 -29.43 8.71 2.46
C ALA A 121 -30.14 7.82 3.51
N GLY A 122 -30.76 8.42 4.55
CA GLY A 122 -31.46 7.69 5.60
C GLY A 122 -30.54 6.88 6.51
N MET A 123 -29.28 7.29 6.67
CA MET A 123 -28.29 6.61 7.50
C MET A 123 -27.60 7.56 8.48
N ARG A 124 -26.91 6.99 9.47
CA ARG A 124 -26.10 7.78 10.41
C ARG A 124 -24.79 8.20 9.74
N GLN A 125 -24.24 9.36 10.10
CA GLN A 125 -22.93 9.82 9.60
C GLN A 125 -21.83 8.76 9.78
N GLN A 126 -21.80 8.06 10.92
CA GLN A 126 -20.83 6.99 11.16
C GLN A 126 -20.97 5.82 10.19
N ALA A 127 -22.18 5.53 9.71
CA ALA A 127 -22.39 4.51 8.68
C ALA A 127 -21.77 4.94 7.35
N LEU A 128 -21.94 6.20 6.96
CA LEU A 128 -21.28 6.76 5.77
C LEU A 128 -19.75 6.79 5.91
N SER A 129 -19.23 7.21 7.08
CA SER A 129 -17.80 7.23 7.35
C SER A 129 -17.16 5.84 7.21
N ARG A 130 -17.86 4.77 7.62
CA ARG A 130 -17.41 3.39 7.39
C ARG A 130 -17.44 3.01 5.91
N LEU A 131 -18.45 3.43 5.17
CA LEU A 131 -18.60 3.09 3.74
C LEU A 131 -17.52 3.72 2.84
N ILE A 132 -16.96 4.87 3.24
CA ILE A 132 -15.85 5.53 2.52
C ILE A 132 -14.48 5.15 3.09
N ASP A 133 -14.43 4.34 4.15
CA ASP A 133 -13.18 3.85 4.70
C ASP A 133 -12.45 3.02 3.62
N PRO A 134 -11.16 3.30 3.34
CA PRO A 134 -10.41 2.62 2.29
C PRO A 134 -10.35 1.09 2.43
N TYR A 135 -10.64 0.54 3.60
CA TYR A 135 -10.50 -0.88 3.93
C TYR A 135 -11.84 -1.56 4.28
N TYR A 136 -12.95 -0.86 4.05
CA TYR A 136 -14.28 -1.44 4.24
C TYR A 136 -14.67 -2.33 3.07
N GLU A 137 -15.12 -3.55 3.37
CA GLU A 137 -15.51 -4.57 2.37
C GLU A 137 -17.02 -4.87 2.37
N GLY A 138 -17.79 -4.23 3.26
CA GLY A 138 -19.19 -4.58 3.52
C GLY A 138 -20.24 -3.87 2.66
N HIS A 139 -19.89 -3.39 1.47
CA HIS A 139 -20.83 -2.63 0.63
C HIS A 139 -21.93 -3.54 0.09
N SER A 140 -23.18 -3.17 0.34
CA SER A 140 -24.33 -3.78 -0.34
C SER A 140 -24.81 -2.89 -1.47
N LEU A 141 -25.28 -3.48 -2.58
CA LEU A 141 -25.88 -2.72 -3.68
C LEU A 141 -27.01 -1.81 -3.20
N ALA A 142 -27.86 -2.28 -2.27
CA ALA A 142 -28.94 -1.47 -1.68
C ALA A 142 -28.43 -0.24 -0.92
N THR A 143 -27.26 -0.32 -0.28
CA THR A 143 -26.64 0.84 0.37
C THR A 143 -25.99 1.78 -0.65
N LEU A 144 -25.35 1.23 -1.69
CA LEU A 144 -24.75 2.01 -2.77
C LEU A 144 -25.80 2.80 -3.56
N THR A 145 -26.94 2.19 -3.89
CA THR A 145 -28.06 2.85 -4.56
C THR A 145 -28.59 4.02 -3.73
N ARG A 146 -28.82 3.82 -2.42
CA ARG A 146 -29.28 4.89 -1.53
C ARG A 146 -28.31 6.07 -1.46
N LEU A 147 -27.01 5.79 -1.49
CA LEU A 147 -26.00 6.86 -1.51
C LEU A 147 -25.97 7.59 -2.85
N ALA A 148 -26.08 6.86 -3.96
CA ALA A 148 -26.18 7.47 -5.28
C ALA A 148 -27.38 8.42 -5.36
N ASP A 149 -28.56 7.98 -4.91
CA ASP A 149 -29.78 8.81 -4.88
C ASP A 149 -29.58 10.07 -4.02
N ALA A 150 -28.96 9.95 -2.83
CA ALA A 150 -28.68 11.09 -1.97
C ALA A 150 -27.67 12.08 -2.59
N LEU A 151 -26.74 11.59 -3.39
CA LEU A 151 -25.78 12.41 -4.12
C LEU A 151 -26.35 12.96 -5.44
N GLY A 152 -27.59 12.61 -5.81
CA GLY A 152 -28.15 12.97 -7.12
C GLY A 152 -27.48 12.27 -8.29
N MET A 153 -26.94 11.07 -8.06
CA MET A 153 -26.18 10.26 -9.02
C MET A 153 -26.92 8.96 -9.36
N GLU A 154 -26.57 8.36 -10.50
CA GLU A 154 -27.05 7.03 -10.91
C GLU A 154 -25.98 5.95 -10.64
N LEU A 155 -26.35 4.85 -9.98
CA LEU A 155 -25.47 3.69 -9.80
C LEU A 155 -25.51 2.79 -11.04
N ARG A 156 -24.36 2.62 -11.71
CA ARG A 156 -24.18 1.63 -12.79
C ARG A 156 -23.24 0.53 -12.35
N VAL A 157 -23.62 -0.72 -12.60
CA VAL A 157 -22.81 -1.91 -12.31
C VAL A 157 -22.55 -2.63 -13.63
N GLU A 158 -21.28 -2.84 -13.95
CA GLU A 158 -20.83 -3.47 -15.18
C GLU A 158 -19.91 -4.65 -14.85
N PHE A 159 -20.08 -5.75 -15.58
CA PHE A 159 -19.13 -6.88 -15.55
C PHE A 159 -18.14 -6.70 -16.69
N VAL A 160 -16.86 -6.53 -16.35
CA VAL A 160 -15.78 -6.41 -17.33
C VAL A 160 -15.03 -7.73 -17.43
N ALA A 161 -14.67 -8.14 -18.65
CA ALA A 161 -13.85 -9.33 -18.85
C ALA A 161 -12.51 -9.18 -18.12
N LYS A 162 -12.11 -10.19 -17.35
CA LYS A 162 -10.75 -10.23 -16.79
C LYS A 162 -9.79 -10.44 -17.96
N GLU A 163 -8.87 -9.50 -18.17
CA GLU A 163 -7.77 -9.73 -19.10
C GLU A 163 -7.05 -11.03 -18.70
N LYS A 164 -6.89 -11.94 -19.66
CA LYS A 164 -6.09 -13.14 -19.44
C LYS A 164 -4.68 -12.67 -19.11
N ARG A 165 -4.24 -12.87 -17.86
CA ARG A 165 -2.81 -12.82 -17.54
C ARG A 165 -2.13 -13.77 -18.51
N ALA A 166 -1.30 -13.21 -19.40
CA ALA A 166 -0.47 -13.99 -20.30
C ALA A 166 0.30 -15.00 -19.45
N SER A 167 0.11 -16.28 -19.77
CA SER A 167 0.78 -17.41 -19.13
C SER A 167 2.20 -17.54 -19.64
#